data_AF-A0A954JZC1-F1
#
_entry.id   AF-A0A954JZC1-F1
#
_cell.length_a   1.000
_cell.length_b   1.000
_cell.length_c   1.000
_cell.angle_alpha   90.00
_cell.angle_beta   90.00
_cell.angle_gamma   90.00
#
_symmetry.space_group_name_H-M   'P 1'
#
loop_
_entity.id
_entity.type
_entity.pdbx_description
1 polymer ?
#
loop_
_entity_poly.entity_id
_entity_poly.type
_entity_poly.pdbx_seq_one_letter_code
_entity_poly.pdbx_strand_id
1 'polypeptide(L)'
;MSVFNIFARPRRRKSGNAPRIASASQMTTESLEKREVPTVAFTPLVTAPTVTDGGGQVLKDTPVYLIYWGSSWGNTDSGKNMRKSIDDATRTMLDSGYLSGLDQYRPGIGKAHFARSVWDSSDPVSGFSTKALLNRVQNGYNELGLPDPDDIEPTIPLYLVVTPAGVTSGDGPGTLGYHTWVDEAYDEFLDWDDVYFGWVGNDGTKDFVTSVMSHEIVESLTNPKTTGGITATVGGDGELSDGEAQNFAYRVDGALLQSYWSRIHGSYVVPDGNNQILVVNNGVLSVNGDQRLRDFDPTSANDQIAIGKQGNSVTVTLNGEFFQFEPGQISQINVFGLTGIDQIRIDQTLANVPVTVNGGSSGDLISVGGGNVDGLNGAVKVNGANDGDVLYFVDNQTNFGDQYTITSGSVTRTTPGNISLTRSVAYSGLGGVVLLAQNGPNSITVSSVNATTNYLINGGGGMDTLIGRNAAQTWTISGVDRGIVGKVAFETIENLTGGINADVFAFSTAGRISGSLNGGSGDNWLDYSGFTRTTGVTVDLTKGIATSVGTGVGAAVTAVNNVRGSKFSDTLTGNSSPNILVGMAGNDTLRGMGGRDLL
;
A
#
# COMPACT_ATOMS: atom_id res chain seq x y z
N MET A 1 -32.13 -64.83 57.15
CA MET A 1 -31.96 -65.14 55.72
C MET A 1 -30.53 -65.63 55.51
N SER A 2 -30.32 -66.95 55.53
CA SER A 2 -29.76 -67.79 54.42
C SER A 2 -28.40 -67.28 53.89
N VAL A 3 -27.20 -67.69 54.31
CA VAL A 3 -26.44 -68.99 54.40
C VAL A 3 -25.77 -69.45 53.07
N PHE A 4 -24.48 -69.86 53.17
CA PHE A 4 -23.58 -70.70 52.31
C PHE A 4 -22.71 -69.99 51.22
N ASN A 5 -21.36 -69.88 51.35
CA ASN A 5 -20.24 -70.85 51.12
C ASN A 5 -19.77 -70.89 49.63
N ILE A 6 -18.52 -71.09 49.15
CA ILE A 6 -17.27 -71.73 49.60
C ILE A 6 -16.09 -71.30 48.67
N PHE A 7 -14.86 -71.37 49.21
CA PHE A 7 -13.48 -71.44 48.65
C PHE A 7 -13.19 -71.59 47.13
N ALA A 8 -12.14 -70.89 46.63
CA ALA A 8 -10.82 -71.48 46.26
C ALA A 8 -9.92 -70.53 45.43
N ARG A 9 -8.68 -70.30 45.87
CA ARG A 9 -7.49 -70.07 45.00
C ARG A 9 -6.81 -71.44 44.76
N PRO A 10 -5.79 -71.65 43.88
CA PRO A 10 -5.16 -70.79 42.85
C PRO A 10 -4.94 -71.52 41.49
N ARG A 11 -4.51 -70.81 40.44
CA ARG A 11 -3.57 -71.39 39.45
C ARG A 11 -2.71 -70.32 38.77
N ARG A 12 -1.42 -70.34 39.13
CA ARG A 12 -0.32 -69.59 38.53
C ARG A 12 -0.06 -70.16 37.13
N ARG A 13 -0.10 -69.32 36.09
CA ARG A 13 0.36 -69.67 34.74
C ARG A 13 1.40 -68.65 34.29
N LYS A 14 2.35 -69.18 33.53
CA LYS A 14 3.74 -68.74 33.34
C LYS A 14 3.89 -67.40 32.61
N SER A 15 5.00 -66.75 32.94
CA SER A 15 5.67 -65.70 32.17
C SER A 15 5.78 -66.06 30.68
N GLY A 16 5.15 -65.24 29.84
CA GLY A 16 5.44 -65.15 28.41
C GLY A 16 5.94 -63.75 28.13
N ASN A 17 7.08 -63.66 27.47
CA ASN A 17 7.80 -62.44 27.10
C ASN A 17 6.85 -61.36 26.56
N ALA A 18 6.90 -60.17 27.16
CA ALA A 18 6.40 -58.97 26.51
C ALA A 18 7.19 -58.81 25.19
N PRO A 19 6.52 -58.65 24.04
CA PRO A 19 7.23 -58.39 22.79
C PRO A 19 7.98 -57.07 22.94
N ARG A 20 9.30 -57.12 22.71
CA ARG A 20 10.12 -55.95 22.39
C ARG A 20 9.38 -55.23 21.26
N ILE A 21 8.81 -54.06 21.57
CA ILE A 21 8.34 -53.12 20.56
C ILE A 21 9.58 -52.86 19.70
N ALA A 22 9.55 -53.35 18.45
CA ALA A 22 10.52 -53.00 17.44
C ALA A 22 10.65 -51.48 17.49
N SER A 23 11.89 -50.97 17.60
CA SER A 23 12.12 -49.54 17.46
C SER A 23 11.39 -49.12 16.20
N ALA A 24 10.36 -48.29 16.37
CA ALA A 24 9.73 -47.65 15.24
C ALA A 24 10.88 -47.07 14.43
N SER A 25 10.98 -47.47 13.16
CA SER A 25 11.82 -46.80 12.18
C SER A 25 11.65 -45.32 12.45
N GLN A 26 12.76 -44.63 12.74
CA GLN A 26 12.76 -43.19 12.90
C GLN A 26 11.89 -42.65 11.76
N MET A 27 10.79 -41.99 12.10
CA MET A 27 10.12 -41.13 11.15
C MET A 27 11.22 -40.19 10.67
N THR A 28 11.66 -40.40 9.45
CA THR A 28 12.43 -39.41 8.73
C THR A 28 11.54 -38.20 8.71
N THR A 29 11.89 -37.19 9.49
CA THR A 29 11.40 -35.84 9.27
C THR A 29 11.77 -35.54 7.83
N GLU A 30 10.80 -35.60 6.92
CA GLU A 30 10.97 -34.94 5.64
C GLU A 30 11.31 -33.49 5.97
N SER A 31 12.44 -33.00 5.44
CA SER A 31 12.81 -31.60 5.60
C SER A 31 11.62 -30.75 5.22
N LEU A 32 11.20 -29.88 6.13
CA LEU A 32 10.27 -28.79 5.86
C LEU A 32 10.62 -28.18 4.50
N GLU A 33 9.73 -28.27 3.51
CA GLU A 33 9.82 -27.44 2.30
C GLU A 33 9.66 -25.97 2.71
N LYS A 34 10.75 -25.36 3.14
CA LYS A 34 10.91 -23.91 3.27
C LYS A 34 10.99 -23.32 1.85
N ARG A 35 9.85 -23.32 1.15
CA ARG A 35 9.63 -22.56 -0.09
C ARG A 35 9.19 -21.13 0.24
N GLU A 36 10.14 -20.30 0.63
CA GLU A 36 9.93 -18.86 0.84
C GLU A 36 10.30 -18.13 -0.47
N VAL A 37 9.36 -17.47 -1.17
CA VAL A 37 9.68 -16.32 -2.06
C VAL A 37 8.44 -15.52 -2.48
N PRO A 38 8.19 -14.33 -1.91
CA PRO A 38 7.77 -13.22 -2.79
C PRO A 38 8.49 -11.87 -2.54
N THR A 39 8.29 -10.81 -3.35
CA THR A 39 8.66 -10.61 -4.78
C THR A 39 8.05 -9.28 -5.26
N VAL A 40 8.88 -8.34 -5.72
CA VAL A 40 8.44 -7.37 -6.73
C VAL A 40 8.58 -8.02 -8.11
N ALA A 41 7.47 -8.20 -8.82
CA ALA A 41 7.41 -8.83 -10.13
C ALA A 41 7.13 -7.78 -11.22
N PHE A 42 7.88 -7.85 -12.31
CA PHE A 42 7.73 -7.02 -13.48
C PHE A 42 7.25 -7.87 -14.64
N THR A 43 6.09 -7.51 -15.18
CA THR A 43 5.53 -8.19 -16.37
C THR A 43 6.40 -7.88 -17.59
N PRO A 44 6.70 -8.87 -18.46
CA PRO A 44 7.39 -8.62 -19.72
C PRO A 44 6.70 -7.54 -20.57
N LEU A 45 7.50 -6.62 -21.10
CA LEU A 45 7.09 -5.57 -22.04
C LEU A 45 6.90 -6.14 -23.45
N VAL A 46 7.50 -7.28 -23.75
CA VAL A 46 7.33 -8.02 -25.01
C VAL A 46 6.79 -9.43 -24.75
N THR A 47 7.28 -10.44 -25.47
CA THR A 47 6.91 -11.84 -25.24
C THR A 47 7.76 -12.43 -24.13
N ALA A 48 7.13 -13.21 -23.23
CA ALA A 48 7.85 -13.98 -22.23
C ALA A 48 8.96 -14.85 -22.87
N PRO A 49 10.18 -14.87 -22.31
CA PRO A 49 11.27 -15.68 -22.84
C PRO A 49 10.98 -17.18 -22.73
N THR A 50 11.60 -17.95 -23.62
CA THR A 50 11.63 -19.40 -23.53
C THR A 50 12.77 -19.82 -22.62
N VAL A 51 12.45 -20.59 -21.57
CA VAL A 51 13.45 -21.14 -20.67
C VAL A 51 13.99 -22.44 -21.24
N THR A 52 15.33 -22.54 -21.35
CA THR A 52 16.02 -23.77 -21.69
C THR A 52 16.94 -24.18 -20.55
N ASP A 53 16.94 -25.46 -20.21
CA ASP A 53 17.92 -26.06 -19.31
C ASP A 53 18.68 -27.15 -20.10
N GLY A 54 19.97 -26.90 -20.36
CA GLY A 54 20.83 -27.81 -21.13
C GLY A 54 21.48 -28.93 -20.33
N GLY A 55 21.24 -29.03 -19.02
CA GLY A 55 21.83 -30.05 -18.15
C GLY A 55 23.30 -29.84 -17.75
N GLY A 56 23.93 -28.72 -18.12
CA GLY A 56 25.31 -28.33 -17.80
C GLY A 56 25.52 -27.92 -16.33
N GLN A 57 26.71 -27.48 -15.94
CA GLN A 57 27.05 -27.13 -14.55
C GLN A 57 26.16 -26.00 -13.99
N VAL A 58 25.86 -26.03 -12.69
CA VAL A 58 25.29 -24.92 -11.91
C VAL A 58 26.03 -24.82 -10.59
N LEU A 59 26.07 -23.64 -9.98
CA LEU A 59 26.75 -23.44 -8.69
C LEU A 59 25.73 -23.48 -7.54
N LYS A 60 26.10 -24.08 -6.40
CA LYS A 60 25.22 -24.33 -5.25
C LYS A 60 25.96 -24.09 -3.95
N ASP A 61 25.27 -23.48 -2.98
CA ASP A 61 25.83 -23.09 -1.68
C ASP A 61 27.16 -22.30 -1.82
N THR A 62 27.27 -21.53 -2.90
CA THR A 62 28.54 -20.96 -3.37
C THR A 62 29.05 -19.84 -2.46
N PRO A 63 30.30 -19.92 -1.97
CA PRO A 63 30.96 -18.80 -1.33
C PRO A 63 31.38 -17.76 -2.38
N VAL A 64 30.91 -16.52 -2.21
CA VAL A 64 31.24 -15.39 -3.07
C VAL A 64 32.38 -14.59 -2.45
N TYR A 65 33.47 -14.44 -3.20
CA TYR A 65 34.64 -13.65 -2.84
C TYR A 65 34.74 -12.40 -3.72
N LEU A 66 34.97 -11.24 -3.11
CA LEU A 66 35.16 -9.99 -3.84
C LEU A 66 36.63 -9.57 -3.88
N ILE A 67 37.10 -9.13 -5.04
CA ILE A 67 38.44 -8.56 -5.22
C ILE A 67 38.28 -7.13 -5.71
N TYR A 68 38.46 -6.15 -4.84
CA TYR A 68 38.46 -4.75 -5.24
C TYR A 68 39.81 -4.44 -5.90
N TRP A 69 39.80 -4.23 -7.22
CA TRP A 69 41.01 -4.02 -8.00
C TRP A 69 41.23 -2.53 -8.26
N GLY A 70 42.39 -1.99 -7.86
CA GLY A 70 42.76 -0.59 -8.07
C GLY A 70 43.14 0.14 -6.79
N SER A 71 44.10 1.04 -6.89
CA SER A 71 44.56 1.91 -5.80
C SER A 71 43.46 2.86 -5.31
N SER A 72 42.50 3.23 -6.17
CA SER A 72 41.33 4.06 -5.85
C SER A 72 40.47 3.45 -4.74
N TRP A 73 40.48 2.13 -4.64
CA TRP A 73 39.78 1.44 -3.57
C TRP A 73 40.47 1.65 -2.23
N GLY A 74 41.75 1.98 -2.13
CA GLY A 74 42.60 1.77 -0.96
C GLY A 74 42.17 2.27 0.43
N ASN A 75 43.14 2.84 1.16
CA ASN A 75 43.02 3.06 2.60
C ASN A 75 42.50 4.44 3.01
N THR A 76 42.05 5.24 2.05
CA THR A 76 41.30 6.46 2.34
C THR A 76 39.95 6.10 2.97
N ASP A 77 39.38 7.01 3.77
CA ASP A 77 38.06 6.78 4.36
C ASP A 77 37.00 6.56 3.29
N SER A 78 37.07 7.29 2.17
CA SER A 78 36.15 7.12 1.04
C SER A 78 36.23 5.71 0.43
N GLY A 79 37.43 5.21 0.13
CA GLY A 79 37.61 3.89 -0.46
C GLY A 79 37.19 2.77 0.49
N LYS A 80 37.57 2.88 1.78
CA LYS A 80 37.18 1.94 2.84
C LYS A 80 35.67 1.89 3.04
N ASN A 81 35.03 3.06 3.11
CA ASN A 81 33.59 3.16 3.32
C ASN A 81 32.81 2.61 2.13
N MET A 82 33.26 2.87 0.89
CA MET A 82 32.62 2.31 -0.30
C MET A 82 32.73 0.78 -0.34
N ARG A 83 33.94 0.22 -0.13
CA ARG A 83 34.13 -1.25 -0.03
C ARG A 83 33.23 -1.85 1.03
N LYS A 84 33.23 -1.26 2.24
CA LYS A 84 32.36 -1.73 3.32
C LYS A 84 30.89 -1.69 2.92
N SER A 85 30.44 -0.61 2.27
CA SER A 85 29.05 -0.48 1.86
C SER A 85 28.64 -1.50 0.78
N ILE A 86 29.55 -1.86 -0.11
CA ILE A 86 29.34 -2.90 -1.12
C ILE A 86 29.36 -4.27 -0.44
N ASP A 87 30.35 -4.57 0.42
CA ASP A 87 30.40 -5.82 1.19
C ASP A 87 29.13 -6.04 2.03
N ASP A 88 28.66 -5.00 2.72
CA ASP A 88 27.42 -5.04 3.49
C ASP A 88 26.23 -5.33 2.56
N ALA A 89 26.15 -4.67 1.40
CA ALA A 89 25.08 -4.88 0.43
C ALA A 89 25.10 -6.28 -0.22
N THR A 90 26.28 -6.80 -0.55
CA THR A 90 26.46 -8.16 -1.08
C THR A 90 26.05 -9.19 -0.04
N ARG A 91 26.45 -9.00 1.22
CA ARG A 91 26.02 -9.86 2.33
C ARG A 91 24.50 -9.85 2.45
N THR A 92 23.91 -8.66 2.53
CA THR A 92 22.46 -8.48 2.64
C THR A 92 21.72 -9.12 1.48
N MET A 93 22.13 -8.91 0.23
CA MET A 93 21.53 -9.55 -0.96
C MET A 93 21.55 -11.08 -0.87
N LEU A 94 22.69 -11.66 -0.45
CA LEU A 94 22.83 -13.11 -0.37
C LEU A 94 22.06 -13.71 0.82
N ASP A 95 21.84 -12.92 1.88
CA ASP A 95 21.09 -13.32 3.07
C ASP A 95 19.57 -13.01 2.97
N SER A 96 19.13 -12.10 2.09
CA SER A 96 17.75 -11.54 2.05
C SER A 96 16.70 -12.42 1.35
N GLY A 97 17.12 -13.52 0.74
CA GLY A 97 16.23 -14.35 -0.09
C GLY A 97 16.18 -13.91 -1.55
N TYR A 98 16.97 -12.92 -1.99
CA TYR A 98 17.05 -12.52 -3.40
C TYR A 98 17.24 -13.69 -4.37
N LEU A 99 18.10 -14.66 -4.02
CA LEU A 99 18.40 -15.83 -4.87
C LEU A 99 17.39 -16.98 -4.73
N SER A 100 16.47 -16.92 -3.76
CA SER A 100 15.59 -18.04 -3.40
C SER A 100 14.72 -18.51 -4.57
N GLY A 101 14.38 -17.61 -5.50
CA GLY A 101 13.65 -17.97 -6.71
C GLY A 101 14.41 -18.89 -7.66
N LEU A 102 15.74 -18.98 -7.60
CA LEU A 102 16.52 -19.82 -8.53
C LEU A 102 16.33 -21.32 -8.30
N ASP A 103 15.86 -21.73 -7.12
CA ASP A 103 15.58 -23.14 -6.79
C ASP A 103 14.52 -23.76 -7.73
N GLN A 104 13.68 -22.92 -8.36
CA GLN A 104 12.68 -23.36 -9.34
C GLN A 104 13.27 -24.05 -10.56
N TYR A 105 14.55 -23.78 -10.89
CA TYR A 105 15.21 -24.36 -12.05
C TYR A 105 15.88 -25.68 -11.69
N ARG A 106 16.76 -25.66 -10.68
CA ARG A 106 17.34 -26.87 -10.10
C ARG A 106 17.54 -26.71 -8.60
N PRO A 107 17.30 -27.77 -7.81
CA PRO A 107 17.44 -27.69 -6.35
C PRO A 107 18.84 -27.25 -5.91
N GLY A 108 18.90 -26.24 -5.04
CA GLY A 108 20.12 -25.76 -4.38
C GLY A 108 20.85 -24.58 -5.04
N ILE A 109 20.44 -24.11 -6.23
CA ILE A 109 21.04 -22.93 -6.87
C ILE A 109 20.76 -21.66 -6.05
N GLY A 110 19.58 -21.56 -5.42
CA GLY A 110 19.13 -20.38 -4.69
C GLY A 110 19.85 -20.09 -3.37
N LYS A 111 21.09 -20.58 -3.22
CA LYS A 111 21.93 -20.43 -2.04
C LYS A 111 23.35 -20.06 -2.46
N ALA A 112 23.76 -18.87 -2.06
CA ALA A 112 25.15 -18.42 -2.07
C ALA A 112 25.35 -17.55 -0.84
N HIS A 113 26.59 -17.33 -0.41
CA HIS A 113 26.87 -16.53 0.79
C HIS A 113 28.12 -15.68 0.58
N PHE A 114 28.10 -14.47 1.14
CA PHE A 114 29.27 -13.59 1.07
C PHE A 114 30.34 -14.10 2.03
N ALA A 115 31.45 -14.58 1.48
CA ALA A 115 32.54 -15.13 2.26
C ALA A 115 33.45 -14.02 2.79
N ARG A 116 34.14 -13.30 1.91
CA ARG A 116 34.95 -12.12 2.26
C ARG A 116 35.35 -11.31 1.01
N SER A 117 35.93 -10.15 1.26
CA SER A 117 36.57 -9.33 0.24
C SER A 117 38.07 -9.13 0.51
N VAL A 118 38.82 -8.85 -0.55
CA VAL A 118 40.23 -8.40 -0.49
C VAL A 118 40.43 -7.17 -1.38
N TRP A 119 41.53 -6.46 -1.17
CA TRP A 119 41.88 -5.28 -1.96
C TRP A 119 43.23 -5.51 -2.65
N ASP A 120 43.22 -5.49 -3.98
CA ASP A 120 44.42 -5.47 -4.81
C ASP A 120 44.74 -4.02 -5.21
N SER A 121 45.85 -3.50 -4.69
CA SER A 121 46.25 -2.10 -4.89
C SER A 121 46.81 -1.79 -6.29
N SER A 122 47.06 -2.80 -7.13
CA SER A 122 47.48 -2.58 -8.51
C SER A 122 46.37 -1.92 -9.32
N ASP A 123 46.74 -1.02 -10.23
CA ASP A 123 45.75 -0.33 -11.06
C ASP A 123 45.50 -1.09 -12.37
N PRO A 124 44.22 -1.35 -12.73
CA PRO A 124 43.88 -1.89 -14.03
C PRO A 124 44.15 -0.89 -15.15
N VAL A 125 44.45 -1.42 -16.33
CA VAL A 125 44.38 -0.68 -17.59
C VAL A 125 43.01 -0.94 -18.21
N SER A 126 42.31 0.12 -18.64
CA SER A 126 41.05 -0.04 -19.38
C SER A 126 41.29 -0.83 -20.67
N GLY A 127 40.37 -1.74 -20.99
CA GLY A 127 40.59 -2.77 -22.01
C GLY A 127 41.32 -4.00 -21.46
N PHE A 128 41.22 -4.27 -20.15
CA PHE A 128 41.82 -5.46 -19.54
C PHE A 128 41.20 -6.74 -20.12
N SER A 129 42.00 -7.80 -20.18
CA SER A 129 41.58 -9.11 -20.69
C SER A 129 41.07 -10.03 -19.59
N THR A 130 40.37 -11.10 -19.98
CA THR A 130 40.03 -12.23 -19.08
C THR A 130 41.25 -12.77 -18.34
N LYS A 131 42.42 -12.83 -19.00
CA LYS A 131 43.68 -13.24 -18.37
C LYS A 131 44.10 -12.29 -17.24
N ALA A 132 43.89 -10.99 -17.40
CA ALA A 132 44.19 -10.02 -16.35
C ALA A 132 43.31 -10.24 -15.12
N LEU A 133 42.03 -10.58 -15.31
CA LEU A 133 41.10 -10.94 -14.23
C LEU A 133 41.53 -12.22 -13.51
N LEU A 134 41.89 -13.27 -14.26
CA LEU A 134 42.40 -14.52 -13.68
C LEU A 134 43.66 -14.29 -12.84
N ASN A 135 44.57 -13.42 -13.32
CA ASN A 135 45.75 -13.01 -12.54
C ASN A 135 45.38 -12.25 -11.26
N ARG A 136 44.19 -11.63 -11.16
CA ARG A 136 43.71 -11.02 -9.91
C ARG A 136 43.20 -12.07 -8.94
N VAL A 137 42.50 -13.09 -9.42
CA VAL A 137 42.10 -14.25 -8.61
C VAL A 137 43.33 -14.95 -8.04
N GLN A 138 44.32 -15.22 -8.89
CA GLN A 138 45.60 -15.83 -8.49
C GLN A 138 46.38 -14.97 -7.48
N ASN A 139 46.45 -13.66 -7.68
CA ASN A 139 47.06 -12.76 -6.69
C ASN A 139 46.26 -12.73 -5.38
N GLY A 140 44.94 -12.80 -5.48
CA GLY A 140 44.03 -12.90 -4.35
C GLY A 140 44.40 -14.05 -3.43
N TYR A 141 44.66 -15.23 -4.01
CA TYR A 141 45.12 -16.42 -3.28
C TYR A 141 46.55 -16.24 -2.76
N ASN A 142 47.51 -16.00 -3.66
CA ASN A 142 48.94 -16.01 -3.34
C ASN A 142 49.36 -14.95 -2.30
N GLU A 143 48.78 -13.76 -2.37
CA GLU A 143 49.28 -12.58 -1.65
C GLU A 143 48.24 -11.94 -0.72
N LEU A 144 46.95 -12.05 -1.06
CA LEU A 144 45.87 -11.40 -0.30
C LEU A 144 45.11 -12.40 0.60
N GLY A 145 45.56 -13.66 0.56
CA GLY A 145 45.15 -14.72 1.44
C GLY A 145 43.76 -15.27 1.18
N LEU A 146 43.14 -15.05 0.01
CA LEU A 146 41.95 -15.79 -0.47
C LEU A 146 42.21 -17.31 -0.46
N PRO A 147 41.18 -18.16 -0.32
CA PRO A 147 41.40 -19.60 -0.40
C PRO A 147 41.82 -20.03 -1.81
N ASP A 148 42.45 -21.20 -1.88
CA ASP A 148 42.69 -21.89 -3.15
C ASP A 148 41.32 -22.29 -3.75
N PRO A 149 41.02 -22.01 -5.03
CA PRO A 149 39.82 -22.48 -5.70
C PRO A 149 39.49 -23.97 -5.52
N ASP A 150 40.49 -24.86 -5.49
CA ASP A 150 40.27 -26.32 -5.39
C ASP A 150 40.10 -26.82 -3.95
N ASP A 151 40.51 -26.02 -2.95
CA ASP A 151 40.48 -26.45 -1.54
C ASP A 151 39.11 -26.26 -0.87
N ILE A 152 38.13 -25.71 -1.59
CA ILE A 152 36.81 -25.37 -1.04
C ILE A 152 35.81 -26.48 -1.35
N GLU A 153 36.04 -27.64 -0.78
CA GLU A 153 35.13 -28.77 -0.89
C GLU A 153 34.02 -28.71 0.19
N PRO A 154 32.75 -29.03 -0.12
CA PRO A 154 32.22 -29.51 -1.40
C PRO A 154 31.60 -28.42 -2.30
N THR A 155 31.94 -27.15 -2.11
CA THR A 155 31.23 -26.00 -2.74
C THR A 155 32.12 -25.18 -3.64
N ILE A 156 31.72 -25.00 -4.89
CA ILE A 156 32.50 -24.24 -5.87
C ILE A 156 32.45 -22.73 -5.54
N PRO A 157 33.60 -22.05 -5.35
CA PRO A 157 33.65 -20.61 -5.11
C PRO A 157 33.41 -19.78 -6.39
N LEU A 158 32.91 -18.56 -6.18
CA LEU A 158 32.82 -17.54 -7.22
C LEU A 158 33.67 -16.33 -6.82
N TYR A 159 34.60 -15.93 -7.69
CA TYR A 159 35.46 -14.77 -7.49
C TYR A 159 35.05 -13.60 -8.39
N LEU A 160 34.57 -12.50 -7.82
CA LEU A 160 34.18 -11.31 -8.58
C LEU A 160 35.17 -10.16 -8.37
N VAL A 161 35.73 -9.66 -9.47
CA VAL A 161 36.65 -8.54 -9.47
C VAL A 161 35.88 -7.23 -9.65
N VAL A 162 35.86 -6.37 -8.63
CA VAL A 162 35.20 -5.06 -8.69
C VAL A 162 36.18 -4.00 -9.18
N THR A 163 35.86 -3.38 -10.31
CA THR A 163 36.76 -2.44 -11.01
C THR A 163 36.69 -1.01 -10.45
N PRO A 164 37.70 -0.15 -10.68
CA PRO A 164 37.60 1.28 -10.41
C PRO A 164 36.56 1.96 -11.31
N ALA A 165 36.08 3.13 -10.87
CA ALA A 165 35.09 3.88 -11.63
C ALA A 165 35.60 4.23 -13.05
N GLY A 166 34.81 3.88 -14.07
CA GLY A 166 35.10 4.18 -15.47
C GLY A 166 36.12 3.27 -16.16
N VAL A 167 36.60 2.21 -15.50
CA VAL A 167 37.47 1.20 -16.14
C VAL A 167 36.60 0.10 -16.75
N THR A 168 36.86 -0.24 -18.03
CA THR A 168 36.08 -1.25 -18.77
C THR A 168 36.96 -2.43 -19.22
N SER A 169 36.36 -3.59 -19.50
CA SER A 169 37.07 -4.71 -20.12
C SER A 169 37.35 -4.48 -21.61
N GLY A 170 38.16 -5.36 -22.21
CA GLY A 170 38.45 -5.39 -23.65
C GLY A 170 37.38 -6.09 -24.50
N ASP A 171 36.33 -6.65 -23.88
CA ASP A 171 35.36 -7.53 -24.54
C ASP A 171 34.32 -6.77 -25.38
N GLY A 172 34.34 -5.44 -25.34
CA GLY A 172 33.54 -4.58 -26.21
C GLY A 172 33.06 -3.31 -25.52
N PRO A 173 32.66 -2.28 -26.29
CA PRO A 173 32.04 -1.09 -25.71
C PRO A 173 30.65 -1.43 -25.15
N GLY A 174 30.45 -1.18 -23.85
CA GLY A 174 29.14 -1.30 -23.19
C GLY A 174 28.96 -2.49 -22.26
N THR A 175 29.91 -3.42 -22.20
CA THR A 175 29.91 -4.51 -21.20
C THR A 175 30.16 -3.92 -19.81
N LEU A 176 29.22 -4.11 -18.88
CA LEU A 176 29.26 -3.54 -17.52
C LEU A 176 29.72 -4.55 -16.47
N GLY A 177 29.65 -5.83 -16.79
CA GLY A 177 30.11 -6.96 -16.00
C GLY A 177 30.21 -8.19 -16.91
N TYR A 178 30.83 -9.23 -16.40
CA TYR A 178 30.93 -10.51 -17.10
C TYR A 178 31.30 -11.61 -16.12
N HIS A 179 30.75 -12.81 -16.32
CA HIS A 179 31.15 -14.03 -15.62
C HIS A 179 31.71 -15.07 -16.60
N THR A 180 32.62 -15.91 -16.12
CA THR A 180 33.32 -16.89 -16.92
C THR A 180 33.95 -17.99 -16.08
N TRP A 181 34.58 -18.92 -16.77
CA TRP A 181 35.34 -20.00 -16.16
C TRP A 181 36.59 -20.33 -16.99
N VAL A 182 37.57 -20.94 -16.33
CA VAL A 182 38.74 -21.54 -16.97
C VAL A 182 39.03 -22.90 -16.33
N ASP A 183 39.64 -23.81 -17.10
CA ASP A 183 40.19 -25.08 -16.63
C ASP A 183 41.72 -25.10 -16.67
N GLU A 184 42.29 -26.22 -16.23
CA GLU A 184 43.72 -26.55 -16.32
C GLU A 184 44.32 -26.38 -17.73
N ALA A 185 43.52 -26.46 -18.79
CA ALA A 185 43.99 -26.33 -20.17
C ALA A 185 44.18 -24.87 -20.61
N TYR A 186 43.66 -23.90 -19.85
CA TYR A 186 43.73 -22.49 -20.18
C TYR A 186 45.10 -21.85 -19.85
N ASP A 187 45.81 -22.39 -18.85
CA ASP A 187 47.18 -22.00 -18.52
C ASP A 187 47.93 -23.18 -17.89
N GLU A 188 48.95 -23.68 -18.58
CA GLU A 188 49.78 -24.83 -18.17
C GLU A 188 50.48 -24.65 -16.80
N PHE A 189 50.40 -23.45 -16.21
CA PHE A 189 50.93 -23.12 -14.88
C PHE A 189 49.87 -23.02 -13.77
N LEU A 190 48.60 -23.27 -14.07
CA LEU A 190 47.53 -23.36 -13.07
C LEU A 190 47.28 -24.84 -12.75
N ASP A 191 47.36 -25.20 -11.47
CA ASP A 191 46.98 -26.53 -10.95
C ASP A 191 45.47 -26.64 -10.71
N TRP A 192 44.69 -25.67 -11.21
CA TRP A 192 43.28 -25.50 -10.89
C TRP A 192 42.36 -26.23 -11.87
N ASP A 193 41.48 -27.09 -11.36
CA ASP A 193 40.60 -27.93 -12.18
C ASP A 193 39.53 -27.10 -12.91
N ASP A 194 38.80 -26.26 -12.17
CA ASP A 194 37.77 -25.36 -12.69
C ASP A 194 37.68 -24.09 -11.82
N VAL A 195 38.01 -22.92 -12.38
CA VAL A 195 37.91 -21.63 -11.66
C VAL A 195 36.83 -20.74 -12.24
N TYR A 196 35.86 -20.38 -11.40
CA TYR A 196 34.72 -19.53 -11.78
C TYR A 196 34.94 -18.11 -11.25
N PHE A 197 34.95 -17.15 -12.17
CA PHE A 197 35.24 -15.77 -11.82
C PHE A 197 34.59 -14.81 -12.80
N GLY A 198 34.56 -13.55 -12.42
CA GLY A 198 33.98 -12.51 -13.24
C GLY A 198 34.47 -11.14 -12.83
N TRP A 199 33.89 -10.11 -13.43
CA TRP A 199 34.11 -8.73 -13.04
C TRP A 199 32.82 -7.95 -12.95
N VAL A 200 32.84 -6.93 -12.10
CA VAL A 200 31.74 -6.01 -11.85
C VAL A 200 32.23 -4.59 -12.10
N GLY A 201 31.53 -3.90 -12.99
CA GLY A 201 31.76 -2.50 -13.30
C GLY A 201 31.42 -1.57 -12.16
N ASN A 202 31.94 -0.35 -12.25
CA ASN A 202 31.75 0.69 -11.25
C ASN A 202 31.60 2.04 -11.95
N ASP A 203 30.56 2.80 -11.59
CA ASP A 203 30.36 4.19 -12.02
C ASP A 203 30.70 5.22 -10.93
N GLY A 204 31.17 4.73 -9.77
CA GLY A 204 31.41 5.52 -8.57
C GLY A 204 30.31 5.40 -7.51
N THR A 205 29.22 4.68 -7.79
CA THR A 205 28.09 4.50 -6.88
C THR A 205 27.93 3.05 -6.43
N LYS A 206 27.44 2.86 -5.20
CA LYS A 206 27.10 1.54 -4.65
C LYS A 206 25.99 0.88 -5.47
N ASP A 207 24.95 1.64 -5.86
CA ASP A 207 23.76 1.11 -6.52
C ASP A 207 24.08 0.51 -7.89
N PHE A 208 24.96 1.16 -8.66
CA PHE A 208 25.43 0.61 -9.92
C PHE A 208 26.19 -0.71 -9.71
N VAL A 209 27.13 -0.72 -8.76
CA VAL A 209 27.93 -1.92 -8.44
C VAL A 209 27.03 -3.06 -7.98
N THR A 210 26.05 -2.82 -7.10
CA THR A 210 25.17 -3.88 -6.60
C THR A 210 24.21 -4.38 -7.68
N SER A 211 23.74 -3.50 -8.57
CA SER A 211 22.88 -3.91 -9.69
C SER A 211 23.63 -4.85 -10.63
N VAL A 212 24.83 -4.48 -11.08
CA VAL A 212 25.68 -5.33 -11.92
C VAL A 212 26.09 -6.60 -11.15
N MET A 213 26.49 -6.49 -9.90
CA MET A 213 26.89 -7.67 -9.12
C MET A 213 25.76 -8.68 -8.95
N SER A 214 24.53 -8.22 -8.71
CA SER A 214 23.36 -9.10 -8.60
C SER A 214 23.07 -9.84 -9.91
N HIS A 215 23.22 -9.15 -11.04
CA HIS A 215 23.15 -9.71 -12.39
C HIS A 215 24.19 -10.84 -12.56
N GLU A 216 25.47 -10.52 -12.37
CA GLU A 216 26.57 -11.47 -12.59
C GLU A 216 26.48 -12.69 -11.67
N ILE A 217 26.02 -12.52 -10.43
CA ILE A 217 25.85 -13.65 -9.51
C ILE A 217 24.76 -14.58 -10.00
N VAL A 218 23.58 -14.07 -10.38
CA VAL A 218 22.49 -14.92 -10.86
C VAL A 218 22.93 -15.75 -12.08
N GLU A 219 23.65 -15.13 -13.01
CA GLU A 219 24.13 -15.81 -14.21
C GLU A 219 25.25 -16.81 -13.90
N SER A 220 26.22 -16.42 -13.06
CA SER A 220 27.26 -17.33 -12.57
C SER A 220 26.68 -18.56 -11.89
N LEU A 221 25.60 -18.42 -11.10
CA LEU A 221 25.00 -19.56 -10.41
C LEU A 221 24.22 -20.49 -11.36
N THR A 222 23.66 -19.95 -12.44
CA THR A 222 22.69 -20.65 -13.31
C THR A 222 23.27 -21.13 -14.63
N ASN A 223 24.35 -20.50 -15.11
CA ASN A 223 25.08 -20.86 -16.32
C ASN A 223 26.60 -20.58 -16.22
N PRO A 224 27.28 -21.08 -15.18
CA PRO A 224 28.70 -20.77 -14.91
C PRO A 224 29.67 -21.09 -16.05
N LYS A 225 29.37 -22.10 -16.87
CA LYS A 225 30.24 -22.51 -17.99
C LYS A 225 29.86 -21.89 -19.35
N THR A 226 28.91 -20.95 -19.33
CA THR A 226 28.29 -20.33 -20.53
C THR A 226 27.77 -21.31 -21.58
N THR A 227 27.66 -22.60 -21.22
CA THR A 227 27.29 -23.70 -22.11
C THR A 227 26.46 -24.72 -21.34
N GLY A 228 25.28 -25.04 -21.87
CA GLY A 228 24.38 -26.04 -21.29
C GLY A 228 23.73 -25.65 -19.95
N GLY A 229 23.95 -24.44 -19.43
CA GLY A 229 23.25 -23.97 -18.23
C GLY A 229 21.79 -23.60 -18.48
N ILE A 230 21.23 -22.81 -17.57
CA ILE A 230 19.86 -22.33 -17.63
C ILE A 230 19.85 -20.96 -18.34
N THR A 231 19.03 -20.85 -19.38
CA THR A 231 18.88 -19.62 -20.19
C THR A 231 17.41 -19.21 -20.30
N ALA A 232 17.15 -17.92 -20.50
CA ALA A 232 15.82 -17.36 -20.72
C ALA A 232 15.85 -16.43 -21.93
N THR A 233 15.43 -16.93 -23.10
CA THR A 233 15.72 -16.24 -24.36
C THR A 233 14.46 -15.79 -25.10
N VAL A 234 14.48 -14.55 -25.60
CA VAL A 234 13.52 -14.06 -26.60
C VAL A 234 14.15 -14.26 -27.99
N GLY A 235 14.41 -15.52 -28.34
CA GLY A 235 15.14 -15.91 -29.55
C GLY A 235 16.66 -15.67 -29.46
N GLY A 236 17.43 -16.72 -29.16
CA GLY A 236 18.89 -16.65 -28.95
C GLY A 236 19.31 -17.42 -27.69
N ASP A 237 20.45 -17.04 -27.09
CA ASP A 237 21.17 -17.65 -25.95
C ASP A 237 21.29 -16.78 -24.67
N GLY A 238 20.37 -15.82 -24.44
CA GLY A 238 20.36 -14.96 -23.24
C GLY A 238 20.18 -15.68 -21.89
N GLU A 239 20.89 -15.22 -20.88
CA GLU A 239 20.86 -15.77 -19.51
C GLU A 239 19.65 -15.25 -18.70
N LEU A 240 19.50 -15.65 -17.43
CA LEU A 240 18.30 -15.30 -16.65
C LEU A 240 18.20 -13.80 -16.31
N SER A 241 19.33 -13.11 -16.21
CA SER A 241 19.43 -11.68 -15.88
C SER A 241 19.62 -10.80 -17.12
N ASP A 242 19.50 -11.39 -18.30
CA ASP A 242 19.81 -10.75 -19.56
C ASP A 242 18.61 -10.06 -20.21
N GLY A 243 18.91 -9.25 -21.23
CA GLY A 243 17.90 -8.62 -22.08
C GLY A 243 16.96 -7.71 -21.29
N GLU A 244 15.68 -8.05 -21.23
CA GLU A 244 14.68 -7.19 -20.57
C GLU A 244 14.81 -7.17 -19.05
N ALA A 245 15.41 -8.19 -18.43
CA ALA A 245 15.63 -8.23 -16.99
C ALA A 245 16.48 -7.03 -16.51
N GLN A 246 17.38 -6.53 -17.37
CA GLN A 246 18.22 -5.36 -17.11
C GLN A 246 17.42 -4.04 -17.00
N ASN A 247 16.17 -4.00 -17.48
CA ASN A 247 15.32 -2.82 -17.37
C ASN A 247 14.68 -2.67 -15.99
N PHE A 248 14.75 -3.71 -15.15
CA PHE A 248 14.05 -3.73 -13.86
C PHE A 248 15.02 -3.95 -12.71
N ALA A 249 14.87 -3.11 -11.69
CA ALA A 249 15.61 -3.21 -10.45
C ALA A 249 14.74 -2.76 -9.28
N TYR A 250 15.03 -3.26 -8.10
CA TYR A 250 14.32 -2.93 -6.87
C TYR A 250 15.27 -2.92 -5.68
N ARG A 251 14.97 -2.10 -4.67
CA ARG A 251 15.81 -2.00 -3.48
C ARG A 251 15.45 -3.08 -2.48
N VAL A 252 16.43 -3.89 -2.11
CA VAL A 252 16.33 -4.84 -1.00
C VAL A 252 17.30 -4.36 0.08
N ASP A 253 16.76 -3.95 1.23
CA ASP A 253 17.52 -3.45 2.38
C ASP A 253 18.58 -2.37 2.02
N GLY A 254 18.20 -1.48 1.09
CA GLY A 254 19.02 -0.36 0.65
C GLY A 254 20.04 -0.67 -0.45
N ALA A 255 20.17 -1.92 -0.90
CA ALA A 255 20.93 -2.29 -2.10
C ALA A 255 20.00 -2.31 -3.33
N LEU A 256 20.38 -1.68 -4.43
CA LEU A 256 19.64 -1.78 -5.69
C LEU A 256 20.04 -3.07 -6.38
N LEU A 257 19.08 -3.98 -6.54
CA LEU A 257 19.29 -5.30 -7.14
C LEU A 257 18.51 -5.39 -8.45
N GLN A 258 19.14 -5.99 -9.46
CA GLN A 258 18.52 -6.23 -10.75
C GLN A 258 17.52 -7.38 -10.66
N SER A 259 16.51 -7.38 -11.51
CA SER A 259 15.63 -8.52 -11.68
C SER A 259 16.29 -9.67 -12.45
N TYR A 260 15.71 -10.86 -12.31
CA TYR A 260 15.97 -12.02 -13.17
C TYR A 260 14.65 -12.73 -13.54
N TRP A 261 14.64 -13.49 -14.63
CA TRP A 261 13.44 -14.19 -15.07
C TRP A 261 13.01 -15.28 -14.09
N SER A 262 11.71 -15.35 -13.76
CA SER A 262 11.11 -16.47 -13.03
C SER A 262 10.08 -17.20 -13.89
N ARG A 263 10.35 -18.49 -14.14
CA ARG A 263 9.42 -19.40 -14.84
C ARG A 263 8.08 -19.59 -14.11
N ILE A 264 8.09 -19.72 -12.79
CA ILE A 264 6.88 -19.93 -11.97
C ILE A 264 5.95 -18.72 -12.05
N HIS A 265 6.49 -17.52 -12.01
CA HIS A 265 5.70 -16.28 -12.04
C HIS A 265 5.43 -15.76 -13.46
N GLY A 266 6.17 -16.25 -14.46
CA GLY A 266 6.13 -15.73 -15.82
C GLY A 266 6.46 -14.23 -15.87
N SER A 267 7.37 -13.78 -15.00
CA SER A 267 7.72 -12.36 -14.79
C SER A 267 9.20 -12.23 -14.41
N TYR A 268 9.75 -11.03 -14.58
CA TYR A 268 11.06 -10.68 -14.02
C TYR A 268 10.90 -10.33 -12.55
N VAL A 269 11.68 -10.93 -11.67
CA VAL A 269 11.47 -10.84 -10.22
C VAL A 269 12.67 -10.26 -9.52
N VAL A 270 12.43 -9.47 -8.48
CA VAL A 270 13.40 -9.16 -7.43
C VAL A 270 12.82 -9.66 -6.13
N PRO A 271 13.20 -10.86 -5.67
CA PRO A 271 12.80 -11.34 -4.36
C PRO A 271 13.40 -10.51 -3.24
N ASP A 272 12.58 -10.17 -2.26
CA ASP A 272 12.97 -9.38 -1.09
C ASP A 272 12.68 -10.09 0.25
N GLY A 273 12.14 -11.32 0.19
CA GLY A 273 11.88 -12.14 1.38
C GLY A 273 10.58 -11.82 2.11
N ASN A 274 9.79 -10.86 1.60
CA ASN A 274 8.40 -10.61 2.02
C ASN A 274 7.52 -11.83 1.72
N ASN A 275 6.26 -11.91 2.17
CA ASN A 275 5.28 -12.97 1.88
C ASN A 275 4.17 -12.52 0.93
N GLN A 276 4.14 -11.25 0.57
CA GLN A 276 3.25 -10.65 -0.42
C GLN A 276 4.01 -10.36 -1.72
N ILE A 277 3.33 -10.54 -2.86
CA ILE A 277 3.88 -10.18 -4.18
C ILE A 277 3.36 -8.80 -4.56
N LEU A 278 4.13 -7.95 -5.22
CA LEU A 278 3.56 -6.79 -5.93
C LEU A 278 3.89 -6.90 -7.42
N VAL A 279 2.91 -6.61 -8.28
CA VAL A 279 3.08 -6.75 -9.73
C VAL A 279 3.11 -5.38 -10.39
N VAL A 280 4.18 -5.09 -11.11
CA VAL A 280 4.33 -3.90 -11.95
C VAL A 280 4.24 -4.32 -13.41
N ASN A 281 3.30 -3.74 -14.13
CA ASN A 281 3.14 -3.95 -15.57
C ASN A 281 3.27 -2.63 -16.31
N ASN A 282 4.40 -2.42 -16.98
CA ASN A 282 4.70 -1.19 -17.73
C ASN A 282 4.43 0.10 -16.90
N GLY A 283 4.93 0.11 -15.67
CA GLY A 283 4.76 1.20 -14.69
C GLY A 283 3.43 1.20 -13.94
N VAL A 284 2.47 0.33 -14.28
CA VAL A 284 1.22 0.17 -13.53
C VAL A 284 1.42 -0.82 -12.39
N LEU A 285 1.42 -0.32 -11.16
CA LEU A 285 1.47 -1.13 -9.95
C LEU A 285 0.08 -1.70 -9.63
N SER A 286 -0.03 -3.02 -9.55
CA SER A 286 -1.21 -3.71 -9.06
C SER A 286 -0.94 -4.20 -7.64
N VAL A 287 -1.82 -3.83 -6.72
CA VAL A 287 -1.83 -4.24 -5.32
C VAL A 287 -3.13 -4.99 -5.08
N ASN A 288 -3.06 -6.29 -4.81
CA ASN A 288 -4.23 -7.07 -4.41
C ASN A 288 -4.05 -7.62 -2.99
N GLY A 289 -5.13 -7.62 -2.23
CA GLY A 289 -5.10 -8.08 -0.84
C GLY A 289 -4.80 -9.59 -0.69
N ASP A 290 -5.31 -10.40 -1.60
CA ASP A 290 -5.30 -11.87 -1.52
C ASP A 290 -3.97 -12.57 -1.90
N GLN A 291 -2.85 -11.85 -1.95
CA GLN A 291 -1.57 -12.35 -2.48
C GLN A 291 -0.81 -13.24 -1.48
N ARG A 292 -1.39 -14.38 -1.09
CA ARG A 292 -0.65 -15.46 -0.42
C ARG A 292 -0.27 -16.55 -1.43
N LEU A 293 1.00 -16.92 -1.45
CA LEU A 293 1.58 -17.90 -2.38
C LEU A 293 1.11 -19.35 -2.26
N ARG A 294 0.51 -19.76 -1.14
CA ARG A 294 0.33 -21.20 -0.88
C ARG A 294 -1.07 -21.63 -0.51
N ASP A 295 -1.86 -20.75 0.06
CA ASP A 295 -3.20 -21.08 0.47
C ASP A 295 -4.09 -19.90 0.07
N PHE A 296 -4.98 -20.15 -0.89
CA PHE A 296 -6.26 -19.47 -0.91
C PHE A 296 -6.93 -19.87 0.41
N ASP A 297 -6.53 -19.22 1.50
CA ASP A 297 -7.15 -19.35 2.80
C ASP A 297 -8.38 -18.44 2.75
N PRO A 298 -9.59 -18.98 2.52
CA PRO A 298 -10.80 -18.17 2.47
C PRO A 298 -11.12 -17.50 3.82
N THR A 299 -10.30 -17.72 4.86
CA THR A 299 -10.41 -17.07 6.18
C THR A 299 -9.49 -15.86 6.36
N SER A 300 -8.50 -15.64 5.48
CA SER A 300 -7.66 -14.42 5.47
C SER A 300 -8.00 -13.50 4.30
N ALA A 301 -9.30 -13.31 4.06
CA ALA A 301 -9.78 -12.46 2.97
C ALA A 301 -9.71 -10.96 3.30
N ASN A 302 -9.37 -10.58 4.54
CA ASN A 302 -9.34 -9.17 4.94
C ASN A 302 -7.92 -8.66 4.94
N ASP A 303 -7.67 -7.63 4.14
CA ASP A 303 -6.35 -7.09 3.93
C ASP A 303 -6.21 -5.66 4.43
N GLN A 304 -4.99 -5.35 4.87
CA GLN A 304 -4.60 -4.00 5.25
C GLN A 304 -3.67 -3.44 4.19
N ILE A 305 -4.20 -2.53 3.38
CA ILE A 305 -3.49 -1.90 2.28
C ILE A 305 -3.30 -0.42 2.62
N ALA A 306 -2.06 0.08 2.52
CA ALA A 306 -1.77 1.50 2.61
C ALA A 306 -0.91 1.95 1.43
N ILE A 307 -1.34 3.00 0.75
CA ILE A 307 -0.60 3.67 -0.32
C ILE A 307 -0.15 5.04 0.18
N GLY A 308 1.13 5.32 -0.01
CA GLY A 308 1.74 6.56 0.42
C GLY A 308 2.92 6.95 -0.46
N LYS A 309 3.75 7.85 0.07
CA LYS A 309 5.00 8.25 -0.55
C LYS A 309 6.08 8.56 0.47
N GLN A 310 7.34 8.41 0.07
CA GLN A 310 8.50 8.93 0.78
C GLN A 310 9.32 9.77 -0.20
N GLY A 311 9.35 11.09 0.00
CA GLY A 311 9.90 12.00 -1.03
C GLY A 311 9.13 11.88 -2.34
N ASN A 312 9.83 11.42 -3.40
CA ASN A 312 9.30 11.15 -4.74
C ASN A 312 9.12 9.64 -5.03
N SER A 313 9.29 8.78 -4.03
CA SER A 313 9.06 7.34 -4.12
C SER A 313 7.63 6.98 -3.75
N VAL A 314 7.04 6.01 -4.46
CA VAL A 314 5.77 5.37 -4.05
C VAL A 314 6.08 4.38 -2.93
N THR A 315 5.24 4.36 -1.89
CA THR A 315 5.31 3.35 -0.83
C THR A 315 4.01 2.58 -0.74
N VAL A 316 4.10 1.28 -0.52
CA VAL A 316 2.96 0.39 -0.25
C VAL A 316 3.20 -0.33 1.07
N THR A 317 2.18 -0.43 1.91
CA THR A 317 2.15 -1.40 3.00
C THR A 317 1.02 -2.37 2.74
N LEU A 318 1.32 -3.66 2.69
CA LEU A 318 0.34 -4.72 2.48
C LEU A 318 0.49 -5.73 3.61
N ASN A 319 -0.52 -5.85 4.46
CA ASN A 319 -0.55 -6.79 5.58
C ASN A 319 0.66 -6.67 6.53
N GLY A 320 1.18 -5.45 6.69
CA GLY A 320 2.34 -5.14 7.54
C GLY A 320 3.69 -5.18 6.82
N GLU A 321 3.76 -5.70 5.60
CA GLU A 321 4.97 -5.71 4.78
C GLU A 321 5.09 -4.41 3.98
N PHE A 322 6.30 -3.86 3.91
CA PHE A 322 6.57 -2.54 3.35
C PHE A 322 7.35 -2.64 2.04
N PHE A 323 6.87 -1.90 1.04
CA PHE A 323 7.45 -1.81 -0.29
C PHE A 323 7.71 -0.36 -0.67
N GLN A 324 8.83 -0.10 -1.34
CA GLN A 324 9.19 1.23 -1.80
C GLN A 324 9.78 1.20 -3.19
N PHE A 325 9.18 1.96 -4.11
CA PHE A 325 9.60 2.03 -5.50
C PHE A 325 10.44 3.28 -5.75
N GLU A 326 11.47 3.17 -6.58
CA GLU A 326 12.29 4.31 -6.98
C GLU A 326 11.45 5.35 -7.73
N PRO A 327 11.82 6.65 -7.65
CA PRO A 327 11.11 7.69 -8.37
C PRO A 327 11.01 7.38 -9.88
N GLY A 328 9.79 7.49 -10.42
CA GLY A 328 9.52 7.26 -11.85
C GLY A 328 9.28 5.81 -12.25
N GLN A 329 9.48 4.82 -11.36
CA GLN A 329 9.15 3.41 -11.66
C GLN A 329 7.66 3.16 -11.79
N ILE A 330 6.85 3.89 -11.01
CA ILE A 330 5.39 3.72 -10.99
C ILE A 330 4.73 4.94 -11.63
N SER A 331 3.89 4.68 -12.64
CA SER A 331 3.10 5.67 -13.37
C SER A 331 1.62 5.63 -13.00
N GLN A 332 1.12 4.53 -12.42
CA GLN A 332 -0.25 4.36 -11.96
C GLN A 332 -0.32 3.28 -10.88
N ILE A 333 -1.28 3.39 -9.96
CA ILE A 333 -1.55 2.36 -8.94
C ILE A 333 -3.01 1.89 -9.07
N ASN A 334 -3.19 0.58 -9.15
CA ASN A 334 -4.49 -0.09 -9.05
C ASN A 334 -4.52 -0.96 -7.79
N VAL A 335 -5.48 -0.69 -6.92
CA VAL A 335 -5.72 -1.48 -5.70
C VAL A 335 -6.98 -2.33 -5.94
N PHE A 336 -6.91 -3.59 -5.53
CA PHE A 336 -8.01 -4.55 -5.63
C PHE A 336 -8.25 -5.21 -4.26
N GLY A 337 -9.40 -4.97 -3.65
CA GLY A 337 -9.80 -5.69 -2.42
C GLY A 337 -10.29 -7.11 -2.71
N LEU A 338 -10.98 -7.30 -3.84
CA LEU A 338 -11.46 -8.60 -4.34
C LEU A 338 -12.54 -9.23 -3.43
N THR A 339 -12.16 -10.01 -2.44
CA THR A 339 -13.09 -10.70 -1.53
C THR A 339 -12.63 -10.47 -0.10
N GLY A 340 -13.57 -10.33 0.84
CA GLY A 340 -13.27 -10.05 2.25
C GLY A 340 -13.31 -8.55 2.57
N ILE A 341 -13.42 -8.22 3.85
CA ILE A 341 -13.65 -6.83 4.30
C ILE A 341 -12.31 -6.16 4.50
N ASP A 342 -11.90 -5.38 3.52
CA ASP A 342 -10.57 -4.78 3.46
C ASP A 342 -10.51 -3.40 4.09
N GLN A 343 -9.31 -3.05 4.55
CA GLN A 343 -8.97 -1.71 5.01
C GLN A 343 -7.94 -1.11 4.06
N ILE A 344 -8.40 -0.23 3.19
CA ILE A 344 -7.59 0.41 2.16
C ILE A 344 -7.38 1.87 2.54
N ARG A 345 -6.13 2.28 2.73
CA ARG A 345 -5.76 3.66 3.04
C ARG A 345 -4.95 4.26 1.90
N ILE A 346 -5.39 5.40 1.39
CA ILE A 346 -4.62 6.25 0.48
C ILE A 346 -4.18 7.48 1.26
N ASP A 347 -3.02 7.40 1.90
CA ASP A 347 -2.55 8.44 2.81
C ASP A 347 -2.00 9.64 2.03
N GLN A 348 -1.20 9.40 0.98
CA GLN A 348 -0.63 10.42 0.11
C GLN A 348 -0.44 9.88 -1.31
N THR A 349 -0.43 10.77 -2.31
CA THR A 349 -0.18 10.38 -3.70
C THR A 349 0.86 11.31 -4.35
N LEU A 350 1.65 10.76 -5.27
CA LEU A 350 2.55 11.55 -6.10
C LEU A 350 1.79 12.24 -7.22
N ALA A 351 2.25 13.42 -7.63
CA ALA A 351 1.76 14.06 -8.83
C ALA A 351 1.96 13.14 -10.03
N ASN A 352 0.97 13.06 -10.92
CA ASN A 352 0.95 12.20 -12.12
C ASN A 352 0.94 10.68 -11.88
N VAL A 353 0.78 10.22 -10.63
CA VAL A 353 0.56 8.80 -10.32
C VAL A 353 -0.86 8.63 -9.80
N PRO A 354 -1.87 8.44 -10.67
CA PRO A 354 -3.24 8.23 -10.25
C PRO A 354 -3.40 6.91 -9.50
N VAL A 355 -4.29 6.90 -8.52
CA VAL A 355 -4.66 5.71 -7.74
C VAL A 355 -6.12 5.36 -8.02
N THR A 356 -6.36 4.13 -8.47
CA THR A 356 -7.70 3.57 -8.61
C THR A 356 -7.87 2.44 -7.59
N VAL A 357 -8.84 2.58 -6.69
CA VAL A 357 -9.27 1.53 -5.77
C VAL A 357 -10.48 0.83 -6.35
N ASN A 358 -10.46 -0.50 -6.41
CA ASN A 358 -11.60 -1.34 -6.73
C ASN A 358 -11.89 -2.16 -5.47
N GLY A 359 -13.04 -1.91 -4.83
CA GLY A 359 -13.44 -2.52 -3.54
C GLY A 359 -13.45 -4.04 -3.67
N GLY A 360 -14.47 -4.60 -4.27
CA GLY A 360 -14.47 -6.04 -4.51
C GLY A 360 -15.88 -6.58 -4.57
N SER A 361 -16.14 -7.60 -3.76
CA SER A 361 -17.45 -8.26 -3.62
C SER A 361 -17.96 -8.26 -2.17
N SER A 362 -17.36 -7.41 -1.34
CA SER A 362 -17.50 -7.31 0.10
C SER A 362 -17.43 -5.83 0.49
N GLY A 363 -18.09 -5.45 1.58
CA GLY A 363 -18.15 -4.05 1.99
C GLY A 363 -16.85 -3.58 2.63
N ASP A 364 -16.00 -2.89 1.87
CA ASP A 364 -14.68 -2.45 2.30
C ASP A 364 -14.67 -1.07 2.95
N LEU A 365 -13.61 -0.81 3.72
CA LEU A 365 -13.31 0.47 4.31
C LEU A 365 -12.19 1.16 3.52
N ILE A 366 -12.53 2.20 2.75
CA ILE A 366 -11.58 2.96 1.96
C ILE A 366 -11.39 4.34 2.59
N SER A 367 -10.20 4.64 3.12
CA SER A 367 -9.86 5.94 3.69
C SER A 367 -8.89 6.70 2.80
N VAL A 368 -9.16 7.97 2.53
CA VAL A 368 -8.38 8.79 1.59
C VAL A 368 -8.01 10.12 2.25
N GLY A 369 -6.73 10.47 2.22
CA GLY A 369 -6.17 11.73 2.70
C GLY A 369 -5.21 11.61 3.88
N GLY A 370 -5.16 10.47 4.57
CA GLY A 370 -4.24 10.27 5.71
C GLY A 370 -4.41 11.30 6.85
N GLY A 371 -5.56 11.99 6.90
CA GLY A 371 -5.82 13.09 7.83
C GLY A 371 -5.78 14.50 7.21
N ASN A 372 -5.09 14.68 6.08
CA ASN A 372 -5.06 15.94 5.34
C ASN A 372 -4.96 15.66 3.82
N VAL A 373 -6.04 15.98 3.09
CA VAL A 373 -6.11 15.73 1.65
C VAL A 373 -5.17 16.58 0.80
N ASP A 374 -4.47 17.57 1.38
CA ASP A 374 -3.38 18.30 0.72
C ASP A 374 -2.32 17.36 0.14
N GLY A 375 -2.10 16.20 0.79
CA GLY A 375 -1.15 15.17 0.38
C GLY A 375 -1.55 14.38 -0.88
N LEU A 376 -2.76 14.59 -1.42
CA LEU A 376 -3.28 13.88 -2.59
C LEU A 376 -2.94 14.62 -3.89
N ASN A 377 -1.66 14.62 -4.28
CA ASN A 377 -1.22 15.35 -5.48
C ASN A 377 -1.55 14.64 -6.80
N GLY A 378 -1.79 13.33 -6.76
CA GLY A 378 -2.32 12.51 -7.86
C GLY A 378 -3.82 12.26 -7.69
N ALA A 379 -4.51 12.03 -8.80
CA ALA A 379 -5.95 11.75 -8.79
C ALA A 379 -6.26 10.43 -8.05
N VAL A 380 -7.35 10.42 -7.27
CA VAL A 380 -7.85 9.22 -6.59
C VAL A 380 -9.26 8.91 -7.07
N LYS A 381 -9.49 7.66 -7.46
CA LYS A 381 -10.80 7.14 -7.85
C LYS A 381 -11.12 5.88 -7.04
N VAL A 382 -12.34 5.78 -6.53
CA VAL A 382 -12.83 4.63 -5.76
C VAL A 382 -14.03 4.01 -6.45
N ASN A 383 -13.86 2.82 -6.99
CA ASN A 383 -14.92 2.01 -7.58
C ASN A 383 -15.35 0.99 -6.54
N GLY A 384 -16.50 1.23 -5.91
CA GLY A 384 -17.16 0.18 -5.15
C GLY A 384 -17.95 -0.77 -6.06
N ALA A 385 -18.57 -1.80 -5.45
CA ALA A 385 -19.35 -2.81 -6.17
C ALA A 385 -20.84 -2.88 -5.78
N ASN A 386 -21.35 -1.86 -5.09
CA ASN A 386 -22.72 -1.76 -4.55
C ASN A 386 -23.05 -2.83 -3.50
N ASP A 387 -22.07 -3.26 -2.74
CA ASP A 387 -22.08 -4.36 -1.78
C ASP A 387 -21.77 -3.94 -0.33
N GLY A 388 -21.51 -2.66 -0.09
CA GLY A 388 -21.33 -2.12 1.25
C GLY A 388 -20.14 -1.18 1.42
N ASP A 389 -19.32 -1.01 0.38
CA ASP A 389 -18.13 -0.16 0.39
C ASP A 389 -18.39 1.24 0.97
N VAL A 390 -17.50 1.67 1.86
CA VAL A 390 -17.55 2.99 2.49
C VAL A 390 -16.27 3.76 2.21
N LEU A 391 -16.43 4.93 1.58
CA LEU A 391 -15.35 5.90 1.42
C LEU A 391 -15.33 6.89 2.60
N TYR A 392 -14.18 7.00 3.27
CA TYR A 392 -13.85 8.08 4.19
C TYR A 392 -12.96 9.09 3.49
N PHE A 393 -13.48 10.29 3.26
CA PHE A 393 -12.71 11.45 2.84
C PHE A 393 -12.21 12.16 4.11
N VAL A 394 -10.91 12.06 4.39
CA VAL A 394 -10.33 12.46 5.68
C VAL A 394 -9.48 13.71 5.53
N ASP A 395 -9.99 14.83 6.04
CA ASP A 395 -9.37 16.15 6.00
C ASP A 395 -9.52 16.84 7.37
N ASN A 396 -9.16 16.18 8.47
CA ASN A 396 -9.53 16.60 9.84
C ASN A 396 -8.34 16.97 10.75
N GLN A 397 -7.15 17.19 10.19
CA GLN A 397 -5.94 17.44 11.00
C GLN A 397 -5.56 18.92 11.17
N THR A 398 -6.13 19.83 10.39
CA THR A 398 -5.78 21.26 10.42
C THR A 398 -6.93 22.10 10.98
N ASN A 399 -6.62 23.34 11.42
CA ASN A 399 -7.59 24.28 11.99
C ASN A 399 -8.00 25.37 10.97
N PHE A 400 -7.99 25.03 9.68
CA PHE A 400 -8.34 25.95 8.61
C PHE A 400 -9.75 25.63 8.07
N GLY A 401 -10.43 26.63 7.51
CA GLY A 401 -11.78 26.47 6.99
C GLY A 401 -11.77 26.24 5.49
N ASP A 402 -12.31 25.12 5.04
CA ASP A 402 -12.31 24.73 3.64
C ASP A 402 -13.74 24.68 3.04
N GLN A 403 -13.79 24.67 1.71
CA GLN A 403 -15.04 24.47 0.96
C GLN A 403 -15.11 23.04 0.45
N TYR A 404 -16.15 22.32 0.82
CA TYR A 404 -16.42 20.96 0.37
C TYR A 404 -17.64 20.94 -0.54
N THR A 405 -17.54 20.22 -1.65
CA THR A 405 -18.68 19.95 -2.54
C THR A 405 -18.85 18.44 -2.68
N ILE A 406 -20.05 17.96 -2.34
CA ILE A 406 -20.45 16.57 -2.48
C ILE A 406 -21.40 16.45 -3.68
N THR A 407 -21.12 15.50 -4.55
CA THR A 407 -21.99 15.12 -5.66
C THR A 407 -22.34 13.62 -5.58
N SER A 408 -23.15 13.12 -6.50
CA SER A 408 -23.43 11.69 -6.61
C SER A 408 -22.20 10.83 -6.98
N GLY A 409 -21.07 11.43 -7.36
CA GLY A 409 -19.87 10.71 -7.78
C GLY A 409 -18.54 11.34 -7.36
N SER A 410 -18.54 12.33 -6.47
CA SER A 410 -17.30 12.92 -5.96
C SER A 410 -17.48 13.65 -4.63
N VAL A 411 -16.40 13.68 -3.85
CA VAL A 411 -16.15 14.71 -2.83
C VAL A 411 -14.98 15.55 -3.30
N THR A 412 -15.16 16.87 -3.33
CA THR A 412 -14.13 17.83 -3.72
C THR A 412 -13.92 18.84 -2.62
N ARG A 413 -12.69 19.02 -2.16
CA ARG A 413 -12.28 20.12 -1.29
C ARG A 413 -11.57 21.20 -2.10
N THR A 414 -11.90 22.46 -1.81
CA THR A 414 -11.22 23.65 -2.34
C THR A 414 -10.86 24.59 -1.20
N THR A 415 -9.62 25.07 -1.20
CA THR A 415 -9.14 26.00 -0.18
C THR A 415 -9.45 27.44 -0.56
N PRO A 416 -10.18 28.20 0.27
CA PRO A 416 -10.44 29.62 0.04
C PRO A 416 -9.19 30.41 -0.34
N GLY A 417 -9.24 31.10 -1.48
CA GLY A 417 -8.14 31.91 -1.99
C GLY A 417 -7.00 31.14 -2.67
N ASN A 418 -7.07 29.79 -2.73
CA ASN A 418 -6.05 28.97 -3.39
C ASN A 418 -6.66 27.75 -4.11
N ILE A 419 -7.20 28.00 -5.32
CA ILE A 419 -7.81 26.96 -6.16
C ILE A 419 -6.80 25.88 -6.62
N SER A 420 -5.50 26.16 -6.59
CA SER A 420 -4.47 25.15 -6.91
C SER A 420 -4.38 24.04 -5.87
N LEU A 421 -4.97 24.24 -4.68
CA LEU A 421 -5.12 23.23 -3.64
C LEU A 421 -6.48 22.51 -3.70
N THR A 422 -7.19 22.56 -4.83
CA THR A 422 -8.37 21.72 -5.02
C THR A 422 -7.97 20.24 -5.05
N ARG A 423 -8.66 19.43 -4.25
CA ARG A 423 -8.44 17.99 -4.11
C ARG A 423 -9.78 17.28 -4.28
N SER A 424 -9.82 16.27 -5.13
CA SER A 424 -11.06 15.57 -5.45
C SER A 424 -10.84 14.07 -5.45
N VAL A 425 -11.79 13.37 -4.83
CA VAL A 425 -11.90 11.91 -4.92
C VAL A 425 -13.15 11.60 -5.71
N ALA A 426 -12.99 10.92 -6.84
CA ALA A 426 -14.11 10.41 -7.63
C ALA A 426 -14.56 9.07 -7.07
N TYR A 427 -15.85 8.80 -7.09
CA TYR A 427 -16.38 7.50 -6.66
C TYR A 427 -17.61 7.03 -7.43
N SER A 428 -17.84 5.73 -7.38
CA SER A 428 -19.05 5.07 -7.86
C SER A 428 -19.31 3.79 -7.06
N GLY A 429 -20.55 3.33 -7.01
CA GLY A 429 -20.87 2.01 -6.44
C GLY A 429 -20.71 1.88 -4.93
N LEU A 430 -20.69 2.98 -4.18
CA LEU A 430 -20.49 2.96 -2.73
C LEU A 430 -21.81 2.78 -1.95
N GLY A 431 -21.77 2.03 -0.86
CA GLY A 431 -22.84 1.99 0.14
C GLY A 431 -22.81 3.20 1.07
N GLY A 432 -21.62 3.77 1.32
CA GLY A 432 -21.44 4.94 2.19
C GLY A 432 -20.35 5.91 1.74
N VAL A 433 -20.56 7.19 2.04
CA VAL A 433 -19.52 8.23 1.94
C VAL A 433 -19.50 9.02 3.25
N VAL A 434 -18.34 9.10 3.87
CA VAL A 434 -18.08 9.85 5.10
C VAL A 434 -17.13 10.99 4.79
N LEU A 435 -17.52 12.21 5.11
CA LEU A 435 -16.64 13.38 5.09
C LEU A 435 -16.25 13.72 6.53
N LEU A 436 -14.95 13.75 6.80
CA LEU A 436 -14.37 14.28 8.04
C LEU A 436 -13.65 15.59 7.70
N ALA A 437 -14.30 16.73 7.94
CA ALA A 437 -13.78 18.05 7.61
C ALA A 437 -12.79 18.60 8.66
N GLN A 438 -12.14 19.72 8.33
CA GLN A 438 -11.13 20.38 9.16
C GLN A 438 -11.74 21.01 10.41
N ASN A 439 -10.91 21.40 11.38
CA ASN A 439 -11.40 22.04 12.61
C ASN A 439 -11.60 23.57 12.50
N GLY A 440 -11.50 24.14 11.29
CA GLY A 440 -11.85 25.54 11.02
C GLY A 440 -13.27 25.67 10.47
N PRO A 441 -13.78 26.91 10.27
CA PRO A 441 -15.13 27.11 9.75
C PRO A 441 -15.25 26.64 8.30
N ASN A 442 -15.94 25.52 8.07
CA ASN A 442 -16.10 24.93 6.76
C ASN A 442 -17.42 25.30 6.10
N SER A 443 -17.43 25.28 4.77
CA SER A 443 -18.63 25.39 3.96
C SER A 443 -18.82 24.12 3.15
N ILE A 444 -19.80 23.30 3.52
CA ILE A 444 -20.11 22.02 2.90
C ILE A 444 -21.37 22.16 2.05
N THR A 445 -21.25 21.98 0.74
CA THR A 445 -22.37 22.00 -0.21
C THR A 445 -22.69 20.60 -0.70
N VAL A 446 -23.94 20.18 -0.56
CA VAL A 446 -24.45 18.94 -1.17
C VAL A 446 -25.20 19.29 -2.45
N SER A 447 -24.57 19.03 -3.60
CA SER A 447 -25.15 19.33 -4.91
C SER A 447 -26.04 18.19 -5.42
N SER A 448 -25.61 16.95 -5.22
CA SER A 448 -26.37 15.75 -5.57
C SER A 448 -25.94 14.57 -4.72
N VAL A 449 -26.80 13.55 -4.63
CA VAL A 449 -26.55 12.30 -3.90
C VAL A 449 -27.00 11.13 -4.74
N ASN A 450 -26.34 9.97 -4.58
CA ASN A 450 -26.82 8.72 -5.14
C ASN A 450 -27.98 8.18 -4.27
N ALA A 451 -28.99 7.56 -4.88
CA ALA A 451 -30.13 6.99 -4.17
C ALA A 451 -29.76 5.79 -3.29
N THR A 452 -28.70 5.05 -3.63
CA THR A 452 -28.25 3.85 -2.90
C THR A 452 -27.18 4.15 -1.84
N THR A 453 -26.51 5.30 -1.92
CA THR A 453 -25.42 5.67 -1.01
C THR A 453 -25.93 6.50 0.16
N ASN A 454 -25.50 6.17 1.37
CA ASN A 454 -25.73 7.02 2.55
C ASN A 454 -24.53 7.94 2.77
N TYR A 455 -24.77 9.15 3.27
CA TYR A 455 -23.72 10.14 3.49
C TYR A 455 -23.67 10.52 4.97
N LEU A 456 -22.47 10.63 5.53
CA LEU A 456 -22.23 11.21 6.85
C LEU A 456 -21.25 12.38 6.69
N ILE A 457 -21.66 13.55 7.16
CA ILE A 457 -20.83 14.76 7.17
C ILE A 457 -20.52 15.11 8.62
N ASN A 458 -19.24 15.10 8.97
CA ASN A 458 -18.74 15.64 10.22
C ASN A 458 -18.05 16.97 9.90
N GLY A 459 -18.59 18.07 10.44
CA GLY A 459 -18.05 19.41 10.22
C GLY A 459 -16.68 19.65 10.85
N GLY A 460 -16.31 18.86 11.85
CA GLY A 460 -15.10 19.08 12.65
C GLY A 460 -15.35 20.07 13.79
N GLY A 461 -14.29 20.73 14.24
CA GLY A 461 -14.43 21.96 15.03
C GLY A 461 -14.67 23.17 14.13
N GLY A 462 -15.11 24.28 14.72
CA GLY A 462 -15.33 25.52 13.97
C GLY A 462 -16.81 25.93 13.97
N MET A 463 -17.15 26.84 13.07
CA MET A 463 -18.54 27.20 12.76
C MET A 463 -18.81 26.73 11.34
N ASP A 464 -19.36 25.54 11.22
CA ASP A 464 -19.54 24.88 9.94
C ASP A 464 -20.90 25.18 9.33
N THR A 465 -20.96 25.20 8.01
CA THR A 465 -22.19 25.46 7.27
C THR A 465 -22.48 24.30 6.33
N LEU A 466 -23.65 23.67 6.49
CA LEU A 466 -24.17 22.70 5.55
C LEU A 466 -25.24 23.36 4.65
N ILE A 467 -24.99 23.34 3.35
CA ILE A 467 -25.88 23.84 2.31
C ILE A 467 -26.54 22.63 1.63
N GLY A 468 -27.86 22.56 1.72
CA GLY A 468 -28.66 21.49 1.14
C GLY A 468 -28.76 21.55 -0.39
N ARG A 469 -29.39 20.52 -0.95
CA ARG A 469 -29.63 20.44 -2.39
C ARG A 469 -30.71 21.42 -2.82
N ASN A 470 -30.69 21.79 -4.10
CA ASN A 470 -31.75 22.54 -4.77
C ASN A 470 -32.98 21.66 -5.07
N ALA A 471 -33.60 21.13 -4.02
CA ALA A 471 -34.80 20.30 -4.04
C ALA A 471 -35.55 20.49 -2.72
N ALA A 472 -36.87 20.26 -2.71
CA ALA A 472 -37.64 20.31 -1.47
C ALA A 472 -37.13 19.22 -0.49
N GLN A 473 -36.69 19.62 0.69
CA GLN A 473 -36.10 18.72 1.68
C GLN A 473 -36.76 18.86 3.05
N THR A 474 -36.87 17.73 3.76
CA THR A 474 -37.13 17.74 5.20
C THR A 474 -35.83 17.46 5.94
N TRP A 475 -35.41 18.44 6.72
CA TRP A 475 -34.31 18.36 7.67
C TRP A 475 -34.88 17.91 9.01
N THR A 476 -34.41 16.79 9.53
CA THR A 476 -34.75 16.31 10.87
C THR A 476 -33.59 16.62 11.80
N ILE A 477 -33.72 17.65 12.62
CA ILE A 477 -32.73 18.05 13.62
C ILE A 477 -33.02 17.25 14.90
N SER A 478 -32.20 16.24 15.16
CA SER A 478 -32.48 15.22 16.18
C SER A 478 -31.60 15.36 17.43
N GLY A 479 -30.48 16.08 17.33
CA GLY A 479 -29.60 16.42 18.44
C GLY A 479 -29.01 17.82 18.30
N VAL A 480 -28.04 18.15 19.15
CA VAL A 480 -27.26 19.39 19.01
C VAL A 480 -26.37 19.26 17.78
N ASP A 481 -26.51 20.21 16.85
CA ASP A 481 -25.71 20.35 15.63
C ASP A 481 -25.64 19.05 14.82
N ARG A 482 -26.73 18.27 14.89
CA ARG A 482 -26.84 16.93 14.31
C ARG A 482 -28.25 16.63 13.83
N GLY A 483 -28.33 15.99 12.66
CA GLY A 483 -29.60 15.61 12.06
C GLY A 483 -29.43 14.81 10.78
N ILE A 484 -30.54 14.66 10.06
CA ILE A 484 -30.59 13.98 8.76
C ILE A 484 -31.42 14.82 7.79
N VAL A 485 -30.95 14.95 6.55
CA VAL A 485 -31.68 15.51 5.42
C VAL A 485 -31.64 14.51 4.25
N GLY A 486 -32.75 13.79 4.05
CA GLY A 486 -32.80 12.69 3.08
C GLY A 486 -31.76 11.60 3.39
N LYS A 487 -30.75 11.45 2.52
CA LYS A 487 -29.66 10.46 2.64
C LYS A 487 -28.42 10.98 3.37
N VAL A 488 -28.42 12.25 3.77
CA VAL A 488 -27.28 12.91 4.38
C VAL A 488 -27.53 13.05 5.87
N ALA A 489 -26.80 12.27 6.68
CA ALA A 489 -26.63 12.55 8.09
C ALA A 489 -25.53 13.61 8.25
N PHE A 490 -25.72 14.50 9.22
CA PHE A 490 -24.74 15.53 9.56
C PHE A 490 -24.55 15.60 11.07
N GLU A 491 -23.33 15.88 11.50
CA GLU A 491 -22.92 16.11 12.88
C GLU A 491 -21.89 17.23 12.95
N THR A 492 -21.84 17.92 14.09
CA THR A 492 -20.99 19.11 14.32
C THR A 492 -21.16 20.15 13.21
N ILE A 493 -22.42 20.44 12.88
CA ILE A 493 -22.79 21.49 11.93
C ILE A 493 -23.64 22.54 12.63
N GLU A 494 -23.07 23.72 12.83
CA GLU A 494 -23.69 24.81 13.58
C GLU A 494 -24.59 25.68 12.70
N ASN A 495 -24.39 25.69 11.38
CA ASN A 495 -25.20 26.47 10.45
C ASN A 495 -25.85 25.59 9.37
N LEU A 496 -27.14 25.79 9.15
CA LEU A 496 -27.90 25.12 8.10
C LEU A 496 -28.39 26.13 7.06
N THR A 497 -28.23 25.80 5.79
CA THR A 497 -28.83 26.55 4.68
C THR A 497 -29.63 25.60 3.78
N GLY A 498 -30.91 25.93 3.58
CA GLY A 498 -31.78 25.24 2.62
C GLY A 498 -31.38 25.50 1.16
N GLY A 499 -32.14 24.93 0.24
CA GLY A 499 -31.94 25.08 -1.20
C GLY A 499 -32.74 26.23 -1.80
N ILE A 500 -33.03 26.12 -3.10
CA ILE A 500 -33.94 27.05 -3.80
C ILE A 500 -35.43 26.69 -3.65
N ASN A 501 -35.74 25.49 -3.17
CA ASN A 501 -37.09 24.96 -3.05
C ASN A 501 -37.55 24.99 -1.59
N ALA A 502 -38.85 24.84 -1.38
CA ALA A 502 -39.43 24.80 -0.04
C ALA A 502 -38.82 23.67 0.81
N ASP A 503 -38.23 24.04 1.92
CA ASP A 503 -37.63 23.15 2.90
C ASP A 503 -38.42 23.16 4.22
N VAL A 504 -38.35 22.04 4.94
CA VAL A 504 -38.91 21.89 6.29
C VAL A 504 -37.80 21.56 7.27
N PHE A 505 -37.59 22.42 8.26
CA PHE A 505 -36.66 22.21 9.35
C PHE A 505 -37.42 21.72 10.58
N ALA A 506 -37.50 20.40 10.72
CA ALA A 506 -38.24 19.72 11.77
C ALA A 506 -37.33 19.43 12.97
N PHE A 507 -37.67 19.99 14.13
CA PHE A 507 -36.90 19.80 15.35
C PHE A 507 -37.52 18.72 16.24
N SER A 508 -36.69 17.79 16.71
CA SER A 508 -37.01 16.95 17.86
C SER A 508 -36.80 17.72 19.17
N THR A 509 -37.35 17.22 20.28
CA THR A 509 -37.08 17.78 21.62
C THR A 509 -35.59 17.99 21.91
N ALA A 510 -34.72 17.11 21.42
CA ALA A 510 -33.27 17.18 21.62
C ALA A 510 -32.55 17.98 20.51
N GLY A 511 -33.23 18.26 19.40
CA GLY A 511 -32.68 18.97 18.25
C GLY A 511 -32.33 20.42 18.58
N ARG A 512 -31.08 20.83 18.37
CA ARG A 512 -30.61 22.21 18.56
C ARG A 512 -29.65 22.56 17.44
N ILE A 513 -29.70 23.80 16.96
CA ILE A 513 -28.68 24.38 16.06
C ILE A 513 -28.04 25.54 16.80
N SER A 514 -26.76 25.45 17.09
CA SER A 514 -26.06 26.44 17.92
C SER A 514 -25.72 27.73 17.16
N GLY A 515 -25.59 27.66 15.83
CA GLY A 515 -25.42 28.80 14.94
C GLY A 515 -26.73 29.23 14.27
N SER A 516 -26.68 29.46 12.96
CA SER A 516 -27.75 30.06 12.17
C SER A 516 -28.52 29.05 11.30
N LEU A 517 -29.77 29.36 11.03
CA LEU A 517 -30.64 28.62 10.12
C LEU A 517 -31.16 29.57 9.05
N ASN A 518 -30.76 29.32 7.81
CA ASN A 518 -31.25 30.02 6.64
C ASN A 518 -32.12 29.07 5.80
N GLY A 519 -33.38 29.41 5.59
CA GLY A 519 -34.27 28.59 4.76
C GLY A 519 -33.86 28.52 3.28
N GLY A 520 -33.04 29.45 2.80
CA GLY A 520 -32.76 29.58 1.37
C GLY A 520 -33.92 30.27 0.63
N SER A 521 -34.16 29.91 -0.62
CA SER A 521 -35.37 30.38 -1.33
C SER A 521 -36.55 29.42 -1.09
N GLY A 522 -37.74 29.74 -1.59
CA GLY A 522 -38.92 28.91 -1.43
C GLY A 522 -39.69 29.14 -0.12
N ASP A 523 -40.80 28.43 0.05
CA ASP A 523 -41.71 28.58 1.19
C ASP A 523 -41.28 27.69 2.35
N ASN A 524 -40.32 28.18 3.14
CA ASN A 524 -39.64 27.37 4.15
C ASN A 524 -40.38 27.32 5.49
N TRP A 525 -40.30 26.16 6.16
CA TRP A 525 -40.99 25.87 7.41
C TRP A 525 -40.01 25.62 8.56
N LEU A 526 -40.28 26.23 9.72
CA LEU A 526 -39.85 25.69 11.01
C LEU A 526 -40.97 24.79 11.55
N ASP A 527 -40.64 23.56 11.90
CA ASP A 527 -41.62 22.58 12.40
C ASP A 527 -41.21 22.05 13.79
N TYR A 528 -42.01 22.40 14.80
CA TYR A 528 -41.86 21.98 16.19
C TYR A 528 -42.89 20.92 16.62
N SER A 529 -43.63 20.33 15.70
CA SER A 529 -44.67 19.33 16.00
C SER A 529 -44.13 18.08 16.71
N GLY A 530 -42.83 17.82 16.58
CA GLY A 530 -42.09 16.76 17.26
C GLY A 530 -41.69 17.07 18.70
N PHE A 531 -41.96 18.27 19.22
CA PHE A 531 -41.62 18.63 20.61
C PHE A 531 -42.51 17.90 21.62
N THR A 532 -41.87 17.39 22.67
CA THR A 532 -42.48 16.64 23.77
C THR A 532 -42.23 17.26 25.15
N ARG A 533 -41.57 18.43 25.22
CA ARG A 533 -41.32 19.17 26.47
C ARG A 533 -42.56 19.92 26.93
N THR A 534 -42.75 20.05 28.24
CA THR A 534 -43.93 20.72 28.85
C THR A 534 -44.04 22.23 28.60
N THR A 535 -43.06 22.85 27.96
CA THR A 535 -43.05 24.27 27.59
C THR A 535 -43.17 24.40 26.07
N GLY A 536 -44.07 25.26 25.59
CA GLY A 536 -44.20 25.57 24.17
C GLY A 536 -42.99 26.34 23.61
N VAL A 537 -43.04 26.59 22.32
CA VAL A 537 -41.97 27.26 21.56
C VAL A 537 -42.28 28.73 21.38
N THR A 538 -41.23 29.54 21.40
CA THR A 538 -41.26 30.94 20.98
C THR A 538 -40.53 31.09 19.65
N VAL A 539 -41.21 31.66 18.66
CA VAL A 539 -40.67 32.02 17.35
C VAL A 539 -41.08 33.45 17.01
N ASP A 540 -40.12 34.26 16.57
CA ASP A 540 -40.32 35.62 16.09
C ASP A 540 -39.48 35.84 14.83
N LEU A 541 -40.13 35.69 13.66
CA LEU A 541 -39.48 35.82 12.36
C LEU A 541 -39.08 37.26 12.05
N THR A 542 -39.64 38.28 12.71
CA THR A 542 -39.19 39.68 12.56
C THR A 542 -37.83 39.92 13.21
N LYS A 543 -37.54 39.18 14.28
CA LYS A 543 -36.26 39.26 15.01
C LYS A 543 -35.28 38.17 14.61
N GLY A 544 -35.70 37.21 13.79
CA GLY A 544 -34.92 36.02 13.47
C GLY A 544 -34.63 35.15 14.70
N ILE A 545 -35.55 35.10 15.67
CA ILE A 545 -35.39 34.33 16.90
C ILE A 545 -36.31 33.12 16.84
N ALA A 546 -35.79 31.94 17.11
CA ALA A 546 -36.59 30.74 17.26
C ALA A 546 -36.05 29.85 18.37
N THR A 547 -36.95 29.15 19.05
CA THR A 547 -36.57 28.18 20.07
C THR A 547 -35.63 27.14 19.45
N SER A 548 -34.54 26.81 20.14
CA SER A 548 -33.57 25.79 19.70
C SER A 548 -32.65 26.19 18.54
N VAL A 549 -32.60 27.47 18.17
CA VAL A 549 -31.65 28.02 17.18
C VAL A 549 -30.89 29.19 17.77
N GLY A 550 -29.56 29.24 17.58
CA GLY A 550 -28.73 30.41 17.87
C GLY A 550 -28.68 30.84 19.32
N THR A 551 -28.76 29.92 20.29
CA THR A 551 -28.86 30.27 21.72
C THR A 551 -27.71 31.18 22.17
N GLY A 552 -27.99 32.45 22.45
CA GLY A 552 -27.01 33.45 22.90
C GLY A 552 -26.46 34.37 21.79
N VAL A 553 -26.76 34.06 20.53
CA VAL A 553 -26.54 34.90 19.36
C VAL A 553 -27.87 35.60 19.03
N GLY A 554 -27.86 36.79 18.44
CA GLY A 554 -29.07 37.54 18.08
C GLY A 554 -29.89 36.87 16.96
N ALA A 555 -30.33 37.63 15.96
CA ALA A 555 -31.07 37.11 14.81
C ALA A 555 -30.30 35.96 14.12
N ALA A 556 -30.80 34.73 14.28
CA ALA A 556 -30.16 33.50 13.80
C ALA A 556 -31.03 32.72 12.80
N VAL A 557 -32.29 33.09 12.64
CA VAL A 557 -33.22 32.50 11.65
C VAL A 557 -33.52 33.51 10.55
N THR A 558 -33.28 33.11 9.30
CA THR A 558 -33.58 33.93 8.11
C THR A 558 -34.24 33.10 7.02
N ALA A 559 -34.95 33.77 6.10
CA ALA A 559 -35.60 33.15 4.94
C ALA A 559 -36.53 31.97 5.27
N VAL A 560 -37.22 32.08 6.40
CA VAL A 560 -38.31 31.19 6.82
C VAL A 560 -39.62 31.96 6.70
N ASN A 561 -40.65 31.29 6.17
CA ASN A 561 -41.95 31.89 5.88
C ASN A 561 -43.06 31.33 6.78
N ASN A 562 -42.91 30.10 7.26
CA ASN A 562 -43.98 29.36 7.90
C ASN A 562 -43.49 28.71 9.20
N VAL A 563 -44.41 28.57 10.16
CA VAL A 563 -44.10 27.98 11.46
C VAL A 563 -45.21 27.04 11.89
N ARG A 564 -44.85 25.81 12.22
CA ARG A 564 -45.71 24.87 12.94
C ARG A 564 -45.22 24.76 14.38
N GLY A 565 -46.11 25.07 15.32
CA GLY A 565 -45.91 25.00 16.76
C GLY A 565 -45.76 23.58 17.29
N SER A 566 -45.67 23.49 18.61
CA SER A 566 -45.63 22.26 19.37
C SER A 566 -47.04 21.84 19.82
N LYS A 567 -47.16 20.85 20.70
CA LYS A 567 -48.45 20.47 21.32
C LYS A 567 -48.74 21.24 22.61
N PHE A 568 -48.00 22.32 22.86
CA PHE A 568 -48.01 23.10 24.10
C PHE A 568 -48.24 24.58 23.78
N SER A 569 -48.42 25.41 24.80
CA SER A 569 -48.75 26.83 24.60
C SER A 569 -47.60 27.59 23.95
N ASP A 570 -47.74 27.88 22.66
CA ASP A 570 -46.70 28.50 21.84
C ASP A 570 -46.87 30.02 21.69
N THR A 571 -45.81 30.71 21.30
CA THR A 571 -45.85 32.10 20.83
C THR A 571 -45.18 32.18 19.47
N LEU A 572 -45.98 32.32 18.42
CA LEU A 572 -45.52 32.35 17.03
C LEU A 572 -45.79 33.74 16.43
N THR A 573 -44.74 34.43 16.03
CA THR A 573 -44.80 35.73 15.35
C THR A 573 -44.20 35.60 13.95
N GLY A 574 -45.02 35.94 12.95
CA GLY A 574 -44.67 35.99 11.53
C GLY A 574 -43.75 37.16 11.18
N ASN A 575 -43.69 37.53 9.91
CA ASN A 575 -42.91 38.65 9.39
C ASN A 575 -43.77 39.59 8.53
N SER A 576 -43.17 40.40 7.66
CA SER A 576 -43.92 41.33 6.79
C SER A 576 -44.46 40.67 5.52
N SER A 577 -44.07 39.42 5.24
CA SER A 577 -44.50 38.62 4.09
C SER A 577 -45.62 37.67 4.52
N PRO A 578 -46.41 37.11 3.58
CA PRO A 578 -47.43 36.11 3.92
C PRO A 578 -46.86 34.94 4.72
N ASN A 579 -47.47 34.62 5.86
CA ASN A 579 -47.07 33.50 6.70
C ASN A 579 -48.21 32.48 6.89
N ILE A 580 -47.84 31.21 7.05
CA ILE A 580 -48.71 30.18 7.62
C ILE A 580 -48.19 29.87 9.03
N LEU A 581 -48.99 30.18 10.05
CA LEU A 581 -48.68 29.91 11.45
C LEU A 581 -49.69 28.89 11.97
N VAL A 582 -49.22 27.73 12.47
CA VAL A 582 -50.09 26.67 12.98
C VAL A 582 -49.72 26.40 14.43
N GLY A 583 -50.54 26.84 15.39
CA GLY A 583 -50.30 26.60 16.83
C GLY A 583 -50.43 25.14 17.27
N MET A 584 -51.21 24.34 16.53
CA MET A 584 -51.58 22.96 16.88
C MET A 584 -52.43 22.87 18.15
N ALA A 585 -51.92 22.27 19.23
CA ALA A 585 -52.65 22.06 20.48
C ALA A 585 -52.01 22.89 21.59
N GLY A 586 -52.79 23.35 22.55
CA GLY A 586 -52.31 24.27 23.57
C GLY A 586 -53.03 25.61 23.48
N ASN A 587 -52.69 26.53 24.38
CA ASN A 587 -53.19 27.90 24.36
C ASN A 587 -52.17 28.78 23.66
N ASP A 588 -52.29 28.91 22.34
CA ASP A 588 -51.26 29.54 21.51
C ASP A 588 -51.50 31.02 21.30
N THR A 589 -50.40 31.76 21.11
CA THR A 589 -50.42 33.16 20.67
C THR A 589 -49.84 33.25 19.26
N LEU A 590 -50.69 33.52 18.27
CA LEU A 590 -50.29 33.69 16.87
C LEU A 590 -50.38 35.16 16.46
N ARG A 591 -49.31 35.70 15.88
CA ARG A 591 -49.24 37.06 15.34
C ARG A 591 -48.72 37.03 13.92
N GLY A 592 -49.58 37.18 12.92
CA GLY A 592 -49.16 37.21 11.50
C GLY A 592 -48.25 38.40 11.15
N MET A 593 -48.48 39.55 11.79
CA MET A 593 -47.81 40.84 11.52
C MET A 593 -48.27 41.46 10.19
N GLY A 594 -47.47 41.41 9.12
CA GLY A 594 -47.80 41.99 7.83
C GLY A 594 -47.99 40.91 6.76
N GLY A 595 -48.68 41.22 5.67
CA GLY A 595 -48.97 40.24 4.63
C GLY A 595 -50.40 39.67 4.73
N ARG A 596 -50.68 38.62 3.95
CA ARG A 596 -51.95 37.89 3.98
C ARG A 596 -51.71 36.52 4.62
N ASP A 597 -51.96 36.44 5.92
CA ASP A 597 -51.59 35.29 6.74
C ASP A 597 -52.70 34.25 6.86
N LEU A 598 -52.30 33.00 7.12
CA LEU A 598 -53.16 31.91 7.56
C LEU A 598 -52.74 31.52 8.97
N LEU A 599 -53.66 31.67 9.94
CA LEU A 599 -53.43 31.45 11.38
C LEU A 599 -54.35 30.35 11.92
#